data_AF-S4P010-F1
#
_entry.id   AF-S4P010-F1
#
_cell.length_a   1.000
_cell.length_b   1.000
_cell.length_c   1.000
_cell.angle_alpha   90.00
_cell.angle_beta   90.00
_cell.angle_gamma   90.00
#
_symmetry.space_group_name_H-M   'P 1'
#
loop_
_entity.id
_entity.type
_entity.pdbx_description
1 polymer ?
#
loop_
_entity_poly.entity_id
_entity_poly.type
_entity_poly.pdbx_seq_one_letter_code
_entity_poly.pdbx_strand_id
1 'polypeptide(L)'
;GERDPRNLLYLFNFLPEFLRKVPLGHLVEEVFEVISCYYPIDFHPSPNDPAAVSRNDLAAALCPCLCAVPVFGEQCLILLIEKLDSSLRVAKIDSLKLLAESCKTFKTESYGPFLKALWSSIQREISHKTDDELKLAAHEALSALTAKLSTSADSDQAFENFTKGILISMQTAVAEAT
;
A
#
# COMPACT_ATOMS: atom_id res chain seq x y z
N GLY A 1 -12.86 5.33 17.20
CA GLY A 1 -11.93 6.46 17.06
C GLY A 1 -12.68 7.76 16.80
N GLU A 2 -11.92 8.83 16.63
CA GLU A 2 -12.36 10.13 16.11
C GLU A 2 -13.08 9.96 14.75
N ARG A 3 -14.10 10.79 14.49
CA ARG A 3 -14.95 10.73 13.30
C ARG A 3 -15.01 12.04 12.51
N ASP A 4 -14.63 13.17 13.11
CA ASP A 4 -14.59 14.44 12.38
C ASP A 4 -13.42 14.41 11.38
N PRO A 5 -13.68 14.61 10.07
CA PRO A 5 -12.67 14.48 9.03
C PRO A 5 -11.54 15.53 9.17
N ARG A 6 -11.81 16.70 9.77
CA ARG A 6 -10.80 17.75 9.98
C ARG A 6 -9.87 17.36 11.13
N ASN A 7 -10.42 16.78 12.19
CA ASN A 7 -9.63 16.22 13.28
C ASN A 7 -8.78 15.04 12.80
N LEU A 8 -9.36 14.16 11.97
CA LEU A 8 -8.62 13.05 11.36
C LEU A 8 -7.47 13.53 10.48
N LEU A 9 -7.70 14.52 9.61
CA LEU A 9 -6.61 15.11 8.83
C LEU A 9 -5.50 15.67 9.71
N TYR A 10 -5.84 16.40 10.77
CA TYR A 10 -4.84 16.93 11.69
C TYR A 10 -4.02 15.79 12.32
N LEU A 11 -4.70 14.75 12.82
CA LEU A 11 -4.08 13.58 13.43
C LEU A 11 -3.18 12.84 12.44
N PHE A 12 -3.67 12.53 11.24
CA PHE A 12 -2.93 11.80 10.23
C PHE A 12 -1.70 12.57 9.72
N ASN A 13 -1.74 13.90 9.67
CA ASN A 13 -0.56 14.69 9.33
C ASN A 13 0.48 14.74 10.47
N PHE A 14 0.03 14.62 11.72
CA PHE A 14 0.91 14.64 12.90
C PHE A 14 1.53 13.27 13.22
N LEU A 15 0.75 12.19 13.09
CA LEU A 15 1.11 10.84 13.54
C LEU A 15 2.44 10.31 12.96
N PRO A 16 2.75 10.45 11.66
CA PRO A 16 4.00 9.93 11.11
C PRO A 16 5.24 10.52 11.79
N GLU A 17 5.22 11.83 12.07
CA GLU A 17 6.31 12.53 12.75
C GLU A 17 6.44 12.12 14.22
N PHE A 18 5.31 11.86 14.88
CA PHE A 18 5.29 11.35 16.24
C PHE A 18 5.84 9.92 16.32
N LEU A 19 5.34 9.02 15.47
CA LEU A 19 5.71 7.60 15.47
C LEU A 19 7.19 7.38 15.19
N ARG A 20 7.82 8.20 14.35
CA ARG A 20 9.26 8.14 14.08
C ARG A 20 10.14 8.49 15.28
N LYS A 21 9.60 9.23 16.25
CA LYS A 21 10.35 9.71 17.44
C LYS A 21 10.10 8.88 18.68
N VAL A 22 9.02 8.10 18.70
CA VAL A 22 8.60 7.35 19.89
C VAL A 22 8.89 5.86 19.72
N PRO A 23 9.69 5.24 20.61
CA PRO A 23 9.88 3.80 20.61
C PRO A 23 8.59 3.12 21.09
N LEU A 24 7.87 2.47 20.17
CA LEU A 24 6.57 1.84 20.47
C LEU A 24 6.69 0.62 21.40
N GLY A 25 7.83 -0.08 21.37
CA GLY A 25 8.06 -1.24 22.25
C GLY A 25 7.02 -2.34 22.03
N HIS A 26 6.31 -2.71 23.10
CA HIS A 26 5.27 -3.73 23.05
C HIS A 26 3.95 -3.22 22.45
N LEU A 27 3.78 -1.90 22.26
CA LEU A 27 2.54 -1.27 21.79
C LEU A 27 2.42 -1.21 20.26
N VAL A 28 3.28 -1.91 19.53
CA VAL A 28 3.34 -1.81 18.06
C VAL A 28 2.01 -2.24 17.44
N GLU A 29 1.46 -3.37 17.90
CA GLU A 29 0.24 -3.95 17.37
C GLU A 29 -0.96 -3.06 17.69
N GLU A 30 -1.10 -2.62 18.93
CA GLU A 30 -2.21 -1.77 19.37
C GLU A 30 -2.21 -0.42 18.64
N VAL A 31 -1.04 0.18 18.42
CA VAL A 31 -0.94 1.44 17.68
C VAL A 31 -1.29 1.22 16.21
N PHE A 32 -0.82 0.14 15.60
CA PHE A 32 -1.17 -0.18 14.22
C PHE A 32 -2.67 -0.44 14.05
N GLU A 33 -3.31 -1.19 14.96
CA GLU A 33 -4.76 -1.42 14.98
C GLU A 33 -5.56 -0.11 15.06
N VAL A 34 -5.15 0.82 15.92
CA VAL A 34 -5.82 2.13 16.05
C VAL A 34 -5.75 2.93 14.74
N ILE A 35 -4.64 2.86 14.02
CA ILE A 35 -4.47 3.59 12.74
C ILE A 35 -5.19 2.85 11.60
N SER A 36 -5.02 1.53 11.52
CA SER A 36 -5.58 0.69 10.45
C SER A 36 -7.10 0.55 10.50
N CYS A 37 -7.75 0.84 11.63
CA CYS A 37 -9.20 0.84 11.71
C CYS A 37 -9.88 1.87 10.78
N TYR A 38 -9.11 2.84 10.27
CA TYR A 38 -9.56 3.81 9.27
C TYR A 38 -9.39 3.34 7.81
N TYR A 39 -8.85 2.14 7.58
CA TYR A 39 -8.46 1.64 6.26
C TYR A 39 -9.41 0.56 5.70
N PRO A 40 -9.85 0.65 4.42
CA PRO A 40 -9.74 1.82 3.56
C PRO A 40 -10.67 2.95 4.05
N ILE A 41 -10.36 4.20 3.70
CA ILE A 41 -11.23 5.33 4.05
C ILE A 41 -12.59 5.14 3.36
N ASP A 42 -13.63 4.93 4.15
CA ASP A 42 -15.02 4.94 3.72
C ASP A 42 -15.67 6.23 4.22
N PHE A 43 -15.58 7.28 3.40
CA PHE A 43 -16.03 8.62 3.78
C PHE A 43 -16.83 9.25 2.64
N HIS A 44 -18.04 9.71 2.99
CA HIS A 44 -18.95 10.39 2.09
C HIS A 44 -19.26 11.79 2.65
N PRO A 45 -18.64 12.86 2.10
CA PRO A 45 -18.86 14.22 2.59
C PRO A 45 -20.33 14.65 2.38
N SER A 46 -20.82 15.51 3.28
CA SER A 46 -22.13 16.13 3.11
C SER A 46 -22.11 17.10 1.92
N PRO A 47 -23.12 17.10 1.03
CA PRO A 47 -23.19 17.99 -0.12
C PRO A 47 -23.17 19.49 0.24
N ASN A 48 -23.55 19.83 1.48
CA ASN A 48 -23.69 21.20 1.96
C ASN A 48 -22.51 21.67 2.82
N ASP A 49 -21.40 20.92 2.87
CA ASP A 49 -20.23 21.33 3.64
C ASP A 49 -19.38 22.36 2.86
N PRO A 50 -19.27 23.62 3.35
CA PRO A 50 -18.57 24.69 2.66
C PRO A 50 -17.04 24.52 2.63
N ALA A 51 -16.47 23.60 3.42
CA ALA A 51 -15.04 23.31 3.47
C ALA A 51 -14.79 21.78 3.52
N ALA A 52 -15.44 21.06 2.60
CA ALA A 52 -15.45 19.60 2.60
C ALA A 52 -14.05 19.01 2.42
N VAL A 53 -13.49 18.45 3.49
CA VAL A 53 -12.41 17.46 3.40
C VAL A 53 -12.89 16.33 2.51
N SER A 54 -12.12 15.95 1.49
CA SER A 54 -12.50 14.83 0.64
C SER A 54 -12.03 13.49 1.22
N ARG A 55 -12.67 12.42 0.75
CA ARG A 55 -12.21 11.05 1.00
C ARG A 55 -10.75 10.86 0.60
N ASN A 56 -10.35 11.42 -0.54
CA ASN A 56 -9.01 11.29 -1.07
C ASN A 56 -7.98 12.01 -0.20
N ASP A 57 -8.34 13.16 0.38
CA ASP A 57 -7.46 13.87 1.32
C ASP A 57 -7.18 13.02 2.56
N LEU A 58 -8.22 12.39 3.12
CA LEU A 58 -8.08 11.49 4.27
C LEU A 58 -7.24 10.26 3.93
N ALA A 59 -7.46 9.64 2.77
CA ALA A 59 -6.71 8.46 2.34
C ALA A 59 -5.23 8.78 2.09
N ALA A 60 -4.96 9.93 1.47
CA ALA A 60 -3.60 10.42 1.25
C ALA A 60 -2.89 10.72 2.57
N ALA A 61 -3.58 11.28 3.57
CA ALA A 61 -3.01 11.55 4.88
C ALA A 61 -2.82 10.28 5.73
N LEU A 62 -3.72 9.30 5.63
CA LEU A 62 -3.63 8.03 6.36
C LEU A 62 -2.46 7.17 5.87
N CYS A 63 -2.19 7.15 4.57
CA CYS A 63 -1.19 6.26 3.96
C CYS A 63 0.20 6.35 4.63
N PRO A 64 0.82 7.54 4.82
CA PRO A 64 2.07 7.68 5.55
C PRO A 64 2.04 7.18 7.01
N CYS A 65 0.87 7.16 7.66
CA CYS A 65 0.73 6.68 9.04
C CYS A 65 0.94 5.16 9.12
N LEU A 66 0.37 4.42 8.16
CA LEU A 66 0.43 2.95 8.11
C LEU A 66 1.82 2.40 7.76
N CYS A 67 2.71 3.25 7.26
CA CYS A 67 4.10 2.91 6.97
C CYS A 67 5.10 3.88 7.62
N ALA A 68 4.71 4.54 8.72
CA ALA A 68 5.53 5.56 9.37
C ALA A 68 6.85 5.02 9.94
N VAL A 69 6.83 3.75 10.40
CA VAL A 69 7.97 3.09 11.05
C VAL A 69 8.18 1.67 10.50
N PRO A 70 9.43 1.19 10.37
CA PRO A 70 9.72 -0.13 9.78
C PRO A 70 9.04 -1.32 10.48
N VAL A 71 8.78 -1.21 11.78
CA VAL A 71 8.18 -2.28 12.58
C VAL A 71 6.70 -2.56 12.23
N PHE A 72 6.04 -1.66 11.50
CA PHE A 72 4.70 -1.92 10.94
C PHE A 72 4.71 -2.84 9.71
N GLY A 73 5.89 -3.20 9.19
CA GLY A 73 6.05 -3.91 7.92
C GLY A 73 5.11 -5.10 7.71
N GLU A 74 5.13 -6.04 8.66
CA GLU A 74 4.36 -7.28 8.55
C GLU A 74 2.84 -7.02 8.53
N GLN A 75 2.33 -6.28 9.50
CA GLN A 75 0.90 -6.00 9.63
C GLN A 75 0.36 -5.14 8.46
N CYS A 76 1.16 -4.18 8.00
CA CYS A 76 0.83 -3.35 6.83
C CYS A 76 0.76 -4.17 5.54
N LEU A 77 1.72 -5.09 5.32
CA LEU A 77 1.72 -5.95 4.15
C LEU A 77 0.56 -6.95 4.16
N ILE A 78 0.22 -7.52 5.32
CA ILE A 78 -0.97 -8.37 5.48
C ILE A 78 -2.25 -7.59 5.13
N LEU A 79 -2.42 -6.40 5.72
CA LEU A 79 -3.58 -5.54 5.50
C LEU A 79 -3.77 -5.18 4.02
N LEU A 80 -2.71 -4.72 3.36
CA LEU A 80 -2.82 -4.28 1.96
C LEU A 80 -3.07 -5.46 1.01
N ILE A 81 -2.51 -6.65 1.26
CA ILE A 81 -2.76 -7.84 0.44
C ILE A 81 -4.23 -8.26 0.57
N GLU A 82 -4.75 -8.29 1.79
CA GLU A 82 -6.17 -8.58 2.03
C GLU A 82 -7.08 -7.62 1.25
N LYS A 83 -6.75 -6.33 1.25
CA LYS A 83 -7.55 -5.32 0.53
C LYS A 83 -7.36 -5.38 -0.99
N LEU A 84 -6.19 -5.75 -1.50
CA LEU A 84 -5.96 -6.00 -2.94
C LEU A 84 -6.80 -7.17 -3.48
N ASP A 85 -7.05 -8.18 -2.66
CA ASP A 85 -7.85 -9.35 -3.03
C ASP A 85 -9.37 -9.13 -2.86
N SER A 86 -9.78 -8.01 -2.27
CA SER A 86 -11.19 -7.62 -2.19
C SER A 86 -11.78 -7.21 -3.56
N SER A 87 -13.11 -7.15 -3.67
CA SER A 87 -13.79 -6.64 -4.87
C SER A 87 -13.90 -5.11 -4.90
N LEU A 88 -13.55 -4.41 -3.81
CA LEU A 88 -13.72 -2.97 -3.70
C LEU A 88 -12.59 -2.24 -4.42
N ARG A 89 -12.90 -1.69 -5.60
CA ARG A 89 -11.94 -0.95 -6.46
C ARG A 89 -11.14 0.10 -5.68
N VAL A 90 -11.82 0.91 -4.86
CA VAL A 90 -11.18 1.96 -4.06
C VAL A 90 -10.15 1.38 -3.08
N ALA A 91 -10.46 0.25 -2.44
CA ALA A 91 -9.54 -0.43 -1.53
C ALA A 91 -8.31 -0.95 -2.27
N LYS A 92 -8.47 -1.44 -3.50
CA LYS A 92 -7.34 -1.87 -4.34
C LYS A 92 -6.41 -0.71 -4.67
N ILE A 93 -6.95 0.42 -5.13
CA ILE A 93 -6.16 1.62 -5.47
C ILE A 93 -5.39 2.11 -4.24
N ASP A 94 -6.05 2.22 -3.10
CA ASP A 94 -5.39 2.61 -1.85
C ASP A 94 -4.27 1.65 -1.48
N SER A 95 -4.46 0.35 -1.70
CA SER A 95 -3.48 -0.68 -1.32
C SER A 95 -2.26 -0.67 -2.23
N LEU A 96 -2.44 -0.38 -3.51
CA LEU A 96 -1.34 -0.17 -4.46
C LEU A 96 -0.54 1.09 -4.10
N LYS A 97 -1.22 2.19 -3.75
CA LYS A 97 -0.57 3.42 -3.28
C LYS A 97 0.16 3.21 -1.96
N LEU A 98 -0.43 2.46 -1.03
CA LEU A 98 0.19 2.10 0.25
C LEU A 98 1.41 1.21 0.04
N LEU A 99 1.37 0.25 -0.89
CA LEU A 99 2.53 -0.55 -1.24
C LEU A 99 3.68 0.32 -1.75
N ALA A 100 3.39 1.26 -2.66
CA ALA A 100 4.40 2.19 -3.16
C ALA A 100 4.99 3.07 -2.04
N GLU A 101 4.15 3.60 -1.15
CA GLU A 101 4.60 4.42 -0.01
C GLU A 101 5.44 3.61 0.97
N SER A 102 5.04 2.37 1.25
CA SER A 102 5.74 1.48 2.19
C SER A 102 7.21 1.26 1.82
N CYS A 103 7.51 1.22 0.51
CA CYS A 103 8.85 0.99 -0.03
C CYS A 103 9.86 2.06 0.41
N LYS A 104 9.37 3.25 0.78
CA LYS A 104 10.19 4.36 1.28
C LYS A 104 10.68 4.16 2.71
N THR A 105 9.95 3.39 3.53
CA THR A 105 10.24 3.23 4.96
C THR A 105 10.64 1.82 5.35
N PHE A 106 9.93 0.80 4.87
CA PHE A 106 10.15 -0.58 5.29
C PHE A 106 11.47 -1.11 4.75
N LYS A 107 12.00 -2.15 5.39
CA LYS A 107 13.23 -2.79 4.93
C LYS A 107 12.94 -3.78 3.81
N THR A 108 13.93 -4.05 2.97
CA THR A 108 13.76 -4.94 1.82
C THR A 108 13.38 -6.36 2.25
N GLU A 109 13.95 -6.85 3.34
CA GLU A 109 13.65 -8.15 3.94
C GLU A 109 12.19 -8.30 4.39
N SER A 110 11.49 -7.20 4.70
CA SER A 110 10.08 -7.25 5.11
C SER A 110 9.16 -7.76 4.00
N TYR A 111 9.53 -7.59 2.73
CA TYR A 111 8.70 -7.98 1.58
C TYR A 111 8.85 -9.44 1.20
N GLY A 112 9.98 -10.07 1.52
CA GLY A 112 10.34 -11.43 1.09
C GLY A 112 9.23 -12.47 1.28
N PRO A 113 8.63 -12.59 2.48
CA PRO A 113 7.54 -13.54 2.74
C PRO A 113 6.28 -13.31 1.89
N PHE A 114 6.11 -12.09 1.36
CA PHE A 114 4.88 -11.63 0.72
C PHE A 114 4.99 -11.49 -0.81
N LEU A 115 6.21 -11.59 -1.39
CA LEU A 115 6.46 -11.30 -2.81
C LEU A 115 5.55 -12.08 -3.76
N LYS A 116 5.28 -13.36 -3.47
CA LYS A 116 4.42 -14.19 -4.32
C LYS A 116 2.97 -13.68 -4.32
N ALA A 117 2.44 -13.33 -3.15
CA ALA A 117 1.08 -12.80 -3.02
C ALA A 117 0.99 -11.41 -3.68
N LEU A 118 1.93 -10.52 -3.38
CA LEU A 118 2.02 -9.19 -3.99
C LEU A 118 2.07 -9.26 -5.52
N TRP A 119 2.93 -10.13 -6.07
CA TRP A 119 3.01 -10.31 -7.52
C TRP A 119 1.66 -10.76 -8.11
N SER A 120 1.04 -11.79 -7.52
CA SER A 120 -0.24 -12.31 -7.99
C SER A 120 -1.34 -11.23 -7.99
N SER A 121 -1.40 -10.41 -6.94
CA SER A 121 -2.40 -9.35 -6.83
C SER A 121 -2.10 -8.21 -7.82
N ILE A 122 -0.85 -7.77 -7.95
CA ILE A 122 -0.46 -6.70 -8.90
C ILE A 122 -0.68 -7.13 -10.35
N GLN A 123 -0.27 -8.35 -10.72
CA GLN A 123 -0.39 -8.87 -12.08
C GLN A 123 -1.85 -8.87 -12.55
N ARG A 124 -2.77 -9.26 -11.67
CA ARG A 124 -4.21 -9.23 -11.93
C ARG A 124 -4.68 -7.83 -12.30
N GLU A 125 -4.18 -6.82 -11.60
CA GLU A 125 -4.60 -5.43 -11.82
C GLU A 125 -3.94 -4.78 -13.06
N ILE A 126 -2.80 -5.28 -13.55
CA ILE A 126 -2.14 -4.81 -14.78
C ILE A 126 -2.81 -5.39 -16.06
N SER A 127 -3.53 -6.50 -15.94
CA SER A 127 -4.15 -7.19 -17.09
C SER A 127 -5.13 -6.31 -17.88
N HIS A 128 -5.34 -6.62 -19.17
CA HIS A 128 -6.06 -5.77 -20.12
C HIS A 128 -7.51 -5.41 -19.74
N LYS A 129 -8.12 -6.08 -18.76
CA LYS A 129 -9.54 -5.89 -18.35
C LYS A 129 -9.76 -4.90 -17.19
N THR A 130 -8.75 -4.20 -16.71
CA THR A 130 -8.88 -3.19 -15.63
C THR A 130 -8.91 -1.76 -16.19
N ASP A 131 -9.45 -0.83 -15.39
CA ASP A 131 -9.47 0.59 -15.75
C ASP A 131 -8.09 1.24 -15.62
N ASP A 132 -7.90 2.38 -16.31
CA ASP A 132 -6.59 3.01 -16.47
C ASP A 132 -5.99 3.54 -15.16
N GLU A 133 -6.82 4.02 -14.23
CA GLU A 133 -6.33 4.51 -12.93
C GLU A 133 -5.79 3.36 -12.09
N LEU A 134 -6.50 2.24 -12.07
CA LEU A 134 -6.08 1.05 -11.34
C LEU A 134 -4.80 0.43 -11.94
N LYS A 135 -4.71 0.38 -13.27
CA LYS A 135 -3.49 -0.04 -13.98
C LYS A 135 -2.30 0.86 -13.64
N LEU A 136 -2.49 2.17 -13.66
CA LEU A 136 -1.43 3.13 -13.34
C LEU A 136 -0.93 2.92 -11.91
N ALA A 137 -1.84 2.83 -10.93
CA ALA A 137 -1.46 2.55 -9.55
C ALA A 137 -0.72 1.21 -9.40
N ALA A 138 -1.10 0.19 -10.17
CA ALA A 138 -0.44 -1.11 -10.15
C ALA A 138 0.98 -1.05 -10.72
N HIS A 139 1.18 -0.29 -11.80
CA HIS A 139 2.50 -0.04 -12.37
C HIS A 139 3.40 0.75 -11.41
N GLU A 140 2.88 1.79 -10.77
CA GLU A 140 3.62 2.57 -9.78
C GLU A 140 4.06 1.70 -8.58
N ALA A 141 3.14 0.87 -8.08
CA ALA A 141 3.43 -0.06 -6.98
C ALA A 141 4.48 -1.10 -7.36
N LEU A 142 4.37 -1.70 -8.56
CA LEU A 142 5.35 -2.66 -9.07
C LEU A 142 6.73 -2.03 -9.24
N SER A 143 6.77 -0.81 -9.79
CA SER A 143 8.01 -0.06 -9.99
C SER A 143 8.69 0.24 -8.66
N ALA A 144 7.95 0.75 -7.67
CA ALA A 144 8.45 1.03 -6.34
C ALA A 144 8.97 -0.23 -5.64
N LEU A 145 8.23 -1.35 -5.72
CA LEU A 145 8.65 -2.63 -5.13
C LEU A 145 9.91 -3.18 -5.81
N THR A 146 9.97 -3.15 -7.15
CA THR A 146 11.15 -3.63 -7.89
C THR A 146 12.39 -2.77 -7.57
N ALA A 147 12.23 -1.45 -7.51
CA ALA A 147 13.30 -0.54 -7.11
C ALA A 147 13.73 -0.77 -5.66
N LYS A 148 12.79 -1.08 -4.75
CA LYS A 148 13.13 -1.42 -3.37
C LYS A 148 13.96 -2.70 -3.30
N LEU A 149 13.56 -3.74 -4.02
CA LEU A 149 14.24 -5.03 -4.04
C LEU A 149 15.62 -4.95 -4.71
N SER A 150 15.81 -4.07 -5.70
CA SER A 150 17.11 -3.92 -6.37
C SER A 150 18.18 -3.25 -5.50
N THR A 151 17.81 -2.63 -4.37
CA THR A 151 18.77 -1.99 -3.46
C THR A 151 19.47 -2.94 -2.49
N SER A 152 19.05 -4.22 -2.38
CA SER A 152 19.77 -5.19 -1.54
C SER A 152 21.05 -5.66 -2.23
N ALA A 153 22.18 -5.61 -1.53
CA ALA A 153 23.48 -6.10 -2.01
C ALA A 153 23.46 -7.62 -2.28
N ASP A 154 22.60 -8.34 -1.56
CA ASP A 154 22.21 -9.72 -1.85
C ASP A 154 21.04 -9.67 -2.83
N SER A 155 21.32 -9.55 -4.13
CA SER A 155 20.34 -9.81 -5.18
C SER A 155 20.04 -11.32 -5.18
N ASP A 156 19.33 -11.74 -4.15
CA ASP A 156 19.04 -13.12 -3.82
C ASP A 156 18.17 -13.79 -4.89
N GLN A 157 18.15 -15.12 -4.84
CA GLN A 157 17.23 -15.98 -5.58
C GLN A 157 15.78 -15.47 -5.56
N ALA A 158 15.35 -14.79 -4.49
CA ALA A 158 14.03 -14.19 -4.37
C ALA A 158 13.79 -13.05 -5.38
N PHE A 159 14.74 -12.13 -5.56
CA PHE A 159 14.62 -11.05 -6.54
C PHE A 159 14.70 -11.59 -7.97
N GLU A 160 15.59 -12.55 -8.23
CA GLU A 160 15.63 -13.23 -9.53
C GLU A 160 14.32 -13.96 -9.83
N ASN A 161 13.75 -14.68 -8.87
CA ASN A 161 12.49 -15.39 -9.05
C ASN A 161 11.33 -14.41 -9.30
N PHE A 162 11.33 -13.29 -8.58
CA PHE A 162 10.34 -12.23 -8.76
C PHE A 162 10.41 -11.62 -10.17
N THR A 163 11.61 -11.23 -10.61
CA THR A 163 11.82 -10.65 -11.96
C THR A 163 11.54 -11.66 -13.08
N LYS A 164 11.95 -12.93 -12.93
CA LYS A 164 11.58 -14.02 -13.86
C LYS A 164 10.06 -14.18 -13.94
N GLY A 165 9.36 -14.13 -12.80
CA GLY A 165 7.89 -14.19 -12.74
C GLY A 165 7.21 -13.06 -13.51
N ILE A 166 7.73 -11.83 -13.38
CA ILE A 166 7.27 -10.67 -14.16
C ILE A 166 7.46 -10.91 -15.65
N LEU A 167 8.67 -11.27 -16.07
CA LEU A 167 9.01 -11.45 -17.49
C LEU A 167 8.17 -12.54 -18.16
N ILE A 168 8.04 -13.71 -17.52
CA ILE A 168 7.22 -14.82 -18.04
C ILE A 168 5.77 -14.37 -18.22
N SER A 169 5.21 -13.69 -17.22
CA SER A 169 3.82 -13.23 -17.28
C SER A 169 3.58 -12.22 -18.39
N MET A 170 4.53 -11.29 -18.61
CA MET A 170 4.44 -10.32 -19.70
C MET A 170 4.57 -11.00 -21.06
N GLN A 171 5.46 -11.98 -21.21
CA GLN A 171 5.59 -12.77 -22.44
C GLN A 171 4.30 -13.52 -22.77
N THR A 172 3.68 -14.16 -21.77
CA THR A 172 2.39 -14.84 -21.94
C THR A 172 1.30 -13.87 -22.38
N ALA A 173 1.20 -12.70 -21.73
CA ALA A 173 0.20 -11.69 -22.09
C ALA A 173 0.37 -11.17 -23.53
N VAL A 174 1.62 -10.96 -23.97
CA VAL A 174 1.91 -10.56 -25.36
C VAL A 174 1.53 -11.67 -26.35
N ALA A 175 1.87 -12.92 -26.04
CA ALA A 175 1.53 -14.06 -26.90
C ALA A 175 0.02 -14.31 -27.02
N GLU A 176 -0.76 -14.02 -25.97
CA GLU A 176 -2.22 -14.10 -26.01
C GLU A 176 -2.88 -12.95 -26.79
N ALA A 177 -2.16 -11.83 -27.00
CA ALA A 177 -2.66 -10.67 -27.73
C ALA A 177 -2.37 -10.71 -29.24
N THR A 178 -1.47 -11.60 -29.68
CA THR A 178 -1.11 -11.85 -31.09
C THR A 178 -1.85 -13.02 -31.68
#